data_AF-A0AAT9HW42-F1
#
_entry.id   AF-A0AAT9HW42-F1
#
_cell.length_a   1.000
_cell.length_b   1.000
_cell.length_c   1.000
_cell.angle_alpha   90.00
_cell.angle_beta   90.00
_cell.angle_gamma   90.00
#
_symmetry.space_group_name_H-M   'P 1'
#
loop_
_entity.id
_entity.type
_entity.pdbx_description
1 polymer ?
#
loop_
_entity_poly.entity_id
_entity_poly.type
_entity_poly.pdbx_seq_one_letter_code
_entity_poly.pdbx_strand_id
1 'polypeptide(L)'
;MNPFNINEAVETIEAAADDLLDTGARLMTLGGDHTIALPLLRSVARKHGPVALLHFDAHLDTWDTYFGAEYTHGTPFRRAVEEGVLDTSALSHVGIRGPLYGKQDITDDEKMGFGIVTSADVYRRGADEVADQLRQRIGDRPLYISIDIDCLDPAHAPGTGTPRPAA
;
A
#
# COMPACT_ATOMS: atom_id res chain seq x y z
N MET A 1 -14.37 15.12 8.09
CA MET A 1 -14.33 13.66 7.90
C MET A 1 -15.50 13.07 8.70
N ASN A 2 -16.36 12.27 8.06
CA ASN A 2 -17.49 11.62 8.73
C ASN A 2 -17.08 10.22 9.21
N PRO A 3 -16.96 9.96 10.52
CA PRO A 3 -16.56 8.65 11.03
C PRO A 3 -17.66 7.59 10.91
N PHE A 4 -18.88 7.97 10.53
CA PHE A 4 -20.03 7.06 10.44
C PHE A 4 -20.35 6.64 9.00
N ASN A 5 -19.62 7.16 8.00
CA ASN A 5 -19.82 6.80 6.60
C ASN A 5 -18.46 6.75 5.88
N ILE A 6 -18.07 5.54 5.47
CA ILE A 6 -16.76 5.30 4.84
C ILE A 6 -16.60 6.04 3.51
N ASN A 7 -17.67 6.15 2.71
CA ASN A 7 -17.61 6.81 1.41
C ASN A 7 -17.37 8.32 1.60
N GLU A 8 -18.11 8.95 2.51
CA GLU A 8 -17.91 10.36 2.84
C GLU A 8 -16.52 10.62 3.46
N ALA A 9 -15.99 9.68 4.25
CA ALA A 9 -14.64 9.78 4.79
C ALA A 9 -13.58 9.75 3.67
N VAL A 10 -13.68 8.79 2.75
CA VAL A 10 -12.79 8.66 1.57
C VAL A 10 -12.85 9.93 0.71
N GLU A 11 -14.04 10.39 0.36
CA GLU A 11 -14.24 11.62 -0.42
C GLU A 11 -13.66 12.85 0.27
N THR A 12 -13.83 12.97 1.59
CA THR A 12 -13.27 14.10 2.36
C THR A 12 -11.74 14.09 2.35
N ILE A 13 -11.12 12.91 2.48
CA ILE A 13 -9.65 12.76 2.46
C ILE A 13 -9.12 13.14 1.08
N GLU A 14 -9.78 12.65 0.03
CA GLU A 14 -9.42 12.90 -1.36
C GLU A 14 -9.46 14.40 -1.69
N ALA A 15 -10.56 15.08 -1.36
CA ALA A 15 -10.69 16.53 -1.58
C ALA A 15 -9.61 17.35 -0.83
N ALA A 16 -9.33 16.98 0.43
CA ALA A 16 -8.29 17.67 1.20
C ALA A 16 -6.87 17.44 0.63
N ALA A 17 -6.62 16.27 0.07
CA ALA A 17 -5.35 15.94 -0.57
C ALA A 17 -5.17 16.70 -1.89
N ASP A 18 -6.23 16.81 -2.70
CA ASP A 18 -6.24 17.63 -3.92
C ASP A 18 -5.91 19.10 -3.61
N ASP A 19 -6.61 19.70 -2.64
CA ASP A 19 -6.40 21.09 -2.22
C ASP A 19 -4.94 21.37 -1.85
N LEU A 20 -4.30 20.44 -1.14
CA LEU A 20 -2.90 20.56 -0.74
C LEU A 20 -1.95 20.36 -1.93
N LEU A 21 -2.18 19.38 -2.79
CA LEU A 21 -1.34 19.10 -3.96
C LEU A 21 -1.41 20.24 -5.00
N ASP A 22 -2.53 20.95 -5.09
CA ASP A 22 -2.67 22.09 -5.99
C ASP A 22 -1.86 23.32 -5.59
N THR A 23 -1.42 23.40 -4.33
CA THR A 23 -0.42 24.39 -3.90
C THR A 23 0.99 24.08 -4.42
N GLY A 24 1.21 22.91 -5.02
CA GLY A 24 2.53 22.40 -5.41
C GLY A 24 3.31 21.75 -4.27
N ALA A 25 2.68 21.55 -3.12
CA ALA A 25 3.26 20.83 -2.00
C ALA A 25 3.42 19.33 -2.31
N ARG A 26 4.33 18.68 -1.57
CA ARG A 26 4.40 17.22 -1.49
C ARG A 26 3.70 16.76 -0.22
N LEU A 27 2.92 15.68 -0.31
CA LEU A 27 2.20 15.14 0.84
C LEU A 27 3.08 14.16 1.62
N MET A 28 3.06 14.32 2.94
CA MET A 28 3.48 13.31 3.91
C MET A 28 2.34 13.16 4.90
N THR A 29 1.66 12.01 4.88
CA THR A 29 0.45 11.79 5.67
C THR A 29 0.75 10.87 6.85
N LEU A 30 0.26 11.26 8.03
CA LEU A 30 0.23 10.40 9.21
C LEU A 30 -1.20 9.89 9.37
N GLY A 31 -1.36 8.57 9.32
CA GLY A 31 -2.65 7.95 9.05
C GLY A 31 -3.48 7.53 10.26
N GLY A 32 -4.60 6.88 9.92
CA GLY A 32 -5.30 5.91 10.75
C GLY A 32 -4.93 4.50 10.24
N ASP A 33 -5.93 3.72 9.82
CA ASP A 33 -5.68 2.46 9.10
C ASP A 33 -5.38 2.69 7.60
N HIS A 34 -4.97 1.60 6.91
CA HIS A 34 -4.49 1.67 5.53
C HIS A 34 -5.54 2.07 4.48
N THR A 35 -6.83 2.14 4.84
CA THR A 35 -7.91 2.54 3.91
C THR A 35 -7.67 3.93 3.32
N ILE A 36 -6.98 4.82 4.05
CA ILE A 36 -6.69 6.18 3.60
C ILE A 36 -5.75 6.23 2.39
N ALA A 37 -5.03 5.15 2.07
CA ALA A 37 -4.08 5.14 0.96
C ALA A 37 -4.78 5.34 -0.40
N LEU A 38 -5.97 4.77 -0.60
CA LEU A 38 -6.70 4.86 -1.86
C LEU A 38 -7.04 6.32 -2.26
N PRO A 39 -7.73 7.14 -1.44
CA PRO A 39 -8.03 8.53 -1.80
C PRO A 39 -6.76 9.40 -2.00
N LEU A 40 -5.70 9.12 -1.24
CA LEU A 40 -4.41 9.80 -1.42
C LEU A 40 -3.75 9.44 -2.77
N LEU A 41 -3.76 8.16 -3.13
CA LEU A 41 -3.26 7.68 -4.42
C LEU A 41 -4.04 8.26 -5.59
N ARG A 42 -5.37 8.33 -5.51
CA ARG A 42 -6.21 9.01 -6.52
C ARG A 42 -5.76 10.44 -6.77
N SER A 43 -5.54 11.19 -5.69
CA SER A 43 -5.11 12.60 -5.74
C SER A 43 -3.71 12.76 -6.33
N VAL A 44 -2.76 11.90 -5.91
CA VAL A 44 -1.40 11.88 -6.45
C VAL A 44 -1.40 11.50 -7.94
N ALA A 45 -2.17 10.50 -8.33
CA ALA A 45 -2.24 10.04 -9.71
C ALA A 45 -2.91 11.05 -10.65
N ARG A 46 -3.89 11.82 -10.17
CA ARG A 46 -4.42 12.97 -10.92
C ARG A 46 -3.34 13.97 -11.31
N LYS A 47 -2.36 14.21 -10.42
CA LYS A 47 -1.29 15.18 -10.65
C LYS A 47 -0.14 14.62 -11.51
N HIS A 48 0.17 13.35 -11.34
CA HIS A 48 1.39 12.74 -11.88
C HIS A 48 1.16 11.66 -12.94
N GLY A 49 -0.08 11.29 -13.21
CA GLY A 49 -0.42 10.04 -13.90
C GLY A 49 -0.27 8.83 -12.97
N PRO A 50 -0.49 7.60 -13.47
CA PRO A 50 -0.30 6.39 -12.68
C PRO A 50 1.10 6.32 -12.07
N VAL A 51 1.19 6.01 -10.78
CA VAL A 51 2.44 6.05 -10.02
C VAL A 51 2.96 4.66 -9.67
N ALA A 52 4.27 4.52 -9.54
CA ALA A 52 4.89 3.36 -8.94
C ALA A 52 4.58 3.29 -7.43
N LEU A 53 4.60 2.08 -6.86
CA LEU A 53 4.27 1.84 -5.46
C LEU A 53 5.33 0.97 -4.78
N LEU A 54 5.84 1.46 -3.65
CA LEU A 54 6.48 0.64 -2.64
C LEU A 54 5.57 0.55 -1.42
N HIS A 55 5.10 -0.66 -1.13
CA HIS A 55 4.19 -0.97 -0.04
C HIS A 55 4.92 -1.79 1.03
N PHE A 56 5.24 -1.16 2.17
CA PHE A 56 5.86 -1.83 3.31
C PHE A 56 4.78 -2.25 4.31
N ASP A 57 4.59 -3.56 4.46
CA ASP A 57 3.48 -4.13 5.24
C ASP A 57 3.75 -5.62 5.52
N ALA A 58 3.10 -6.17 6.54
CA ALA A 58 3.03 -7.62 6.73
C ALA A 58 2.00 -8.30 5.80
N HIS A 59 1.06 -7.54 5.24
CA HIS A 59 -0.11 -7.95 4.46
C HIS A 59 -0.08 -7.38 3.04
N LEU A 60 -0.88 -7.97 2.15
CA LEU A 60 -0.91 -7.61 0.74
C LEU A 60 -1.79 -6.37 0.48
N ASP A 61 -2.89 -6.24 1.22
CA ASP A 61 -3.88 -5.17 1.09
C ASP A 61 -4.48 -5.03 -0.34
N THR A 62 -4.55 -6.17 -1.02
CA THR A 62 -5.06 -6.36 -2.39
C THR A 62 -6.23 -7.34 -2.46
N TRP A 63 -6.89 -7.62 -1.34
CA TRP A 63 -8.11 -8.43 -1.36
C TRP A 63 -9.27 -7.67 -2.01
N ASP A 64 -10.29 -8.42 -2.46
CA ASP A 64 -11.44 -7.83 -3.11
C ASP A 64 -12.40 -7.19 -2.10
N THR A 65 -13.06 -8.01 -1.27
CA THR A 65 -14.03 -7.51 -0.31
C THR A 65 -13.91 -8.24 1.01
N TYR A 66 -14.32 -7.56 2.07
CA TYR A 66 -14.51 -8.14 3.40
C TYR A 66 -15.99 -8.10 3.74
N PHE A 67 -16.62 -9.27 3.86
CA PHE A 67 -18.05 -9.38 4.15
C PHE A 67 -18.94 -8.54 3.19
N GLY A 68 -18.51 -8.41 1.93
CA GLY A 68 -19.20 -7.60 0.92
C GLY A 68 -18.86 -6.09 0.94
N ALA A 69 -18.00 -5.63 1.84
CA ALA A 69 -17.50 -4.25 1.86
C ALA A 69 -16.27 -4.09 0.96
N GLU A 70 -16.32 -3.12 0.05
CA GLU A 70 -15.27 -2.84 -0.94
C GLU A 70 -14.14 -1.96 -0.40
N TYR A 71 -14.44 -1.09 0.57
CA TYR A 71 -13.47 -0.17 1.18
C TYR A 71 -13.15 -0.61 2.60
N THR A 72 -11.99 -1.25 2.75
CA THR A 72 -11.41 -1.63 4.04
C THR A 72 -9.90 -1.45 3.98
N HIS A 73 -9.22 -1.58 5.12
CA HIS A 73 -7.77 -1.51 5.16
C HIS A 73 -7.07 -2.59 4.30
N GLY A 74 -7.72 -3.73 4.05
CA GLY A 74 -7.14 -4.83 3.25
C GLY A 74 -7.48 -4.80 1.75
N THR A 75 -8.14 -3.75 1.25
CA THR A 75 -8.54 -3.63 -0.16
C THR A 75 -7.97 -2.42 -0.94
N PRO A 76 -7.22 -1.45 -0.36
CA PRO A 76 -6.96 -0.18 -1.03
C PRO A 76 -6.15 -0.33 -2.31
N PHE A 77 -5.17 -1.24 -2.36
CA PHE A 77 -4.27 -1.34 -3.51
C PHE A 77 -4.89 -2.11 -4.67
N ARG A 78 -5.81 -3.04 -4.40
CA ARG A 78 -6.60 -3.65 -5.48
C ARG A 78 -7.49 -2.63 -6.17
N ARG A 79 -8.19 -1.80 -5.39
CA ARG A 79 -8.98 -0.68 -5.94
C ARG A 79 -8.10 0.27 -6.74
N ALA A 80 -6.91 0.59 -6.23
CA ALA A 80 -5.97 1.46 -6.93
C ALA A 80 -5.49 0.88 -8.28
N VAL A 81 -5.28 -0.45 -8.36
CA VAL A 81 -4.97 -1.13 -9.64
C VAL A 81 -6.16 -1.10 -10.59
N GLU A 82 -7.37 -1.44 -10.10
CA GLU A 82 -8.60 -1.46 -10.90
C GLU A 82 -8.98 -0.07 -11.44
N GLU A 83 -8.70 0.99 -10.68
CA GLU A 83 -8.91 2.39 -11.08
C GLU A 83 -7.79 2.92 -12.00
N GLY A 84 -6.72 2.16 -12.21
CA GLY A 84 -5.61 2.55 -13.08
C GLY A 84 -4.76 3.70 -12.52
N VAL A 85 -4.76 3.92 -11.21
CA VAL A 85 -3.95 4.97 -10.57
C VAL A 85 -2.53 4.50 -10.22
N LEU A 86 -2.24 3.22 -10.44
CA LEU A 86 -0.94 2.59 -10.25
C LEU A 86 -0.32 2.15 -11.58
N ASP A 87 1.00 2.35 -11.72
CA ASP A 87 1.78 1.75 -12.81
C ASP A 87 2.11 0.29 -12.48
N THR A 88 1.33 -0.64 -13.06
CA THR A 88 1.44 -2.09 -12.83
C THR A 88 2.79 -2.70 -13.25
N SER A 89 3.64 -1.95 -13.96
CA SER A 89 5.02 -2.39 -14.25
C SER A 89 6.00 -2.15 -13.09
N ALA A 90 5.59 -1.40 -12.05
CA ALA A 90 6.47 -0.87 -11.02
C ALA A 90 5.84 -0.90 -9.60
N LEU A 91 5.26 -2.04 -9.20
CA LEU A 91 4.65 -2.23 -7.88
C LEU A 91 5.42 -3.26 -7.06
N SER A 92 5.65 -3.00 -5.77
CA SER A 92 6.27 -3.99 -4.88
C SER A 92 5.74 -3.94 -3.46
N HIS A 93 5.43 -5.11 -2.92
CA HIS A 93 5.28 -5.36 -1.50
C HIS A 93 6.62 -5.69 -0.84
N VAL A 94 6.81 -5.23 0.40
CA VAL A 94 8.01 -5.48 1.20
C VAL A 94 7.62 -5.80 2.63
N GLY A 95 8.04 -6.96 3.14
CA GLY A 95 7.79 -7.38 4.53
C GLY A 95 6.69 -8.43 4.72
N ILE A 96 6.07 -8.89 3.62
CA ILE A 96 4.95 -9.83 3.62
C ILE A 96 5.26 -11.08 4.46
N ARG A 97 4.33 -11.42 5.37
CA ARG A 97 4.44 -12.59 6.26
C ARG A 97 3.13 -13.05 6.90
N GLY A 98 3.17 -14.27 7.44
CA GLY A 98 2.06 -14.93 8.11
C GLY A 98 1.03 -15.53 7.13
N PRO A 99 -0.09 -16.06 7.63
CA PRO A 99 -1.10 -16.73 6.80
C PRO A 99 -1.76 -15.79 5.79
N LEU A 100 -1.84 -16.24 4.54
CA LEU A 100 -2.74 -15.72 3.51
C LEU A 100 -4.08 -16.46 3.58
N TYR A 101 -5.15 -15.92 2.97
CA TYR A 101 -6.41 -16.64 2.87
C TYR A 101 -6.31 -17.82 1.89
N GLY A 102 -5.46 -17.68 0.86
CA GLY A 102 -5.15 -18.78 -0.05
C GLY A 102 -3.91 -18.53 -0.88
N LYS A 103 -3.44 -19.57 -1.59
CA LYS A 103 -2.35 -19.44 -2.57
C LYS A 103 -2.71 -18.53 -3.75
N GLN A 104 -4.02 -18.34 -3.98
CA GLN A 104 -4.55 -17.48 -5.03
C GLN A 104 -4.17 -16.01 -4.79
N ASP A 105 -4.07 -15.57 -3.54
CA ASP A 105 -3.71 -14.19 -3.19
C ASP A 105 -2.38 -13.78 -3.87
N ILE A 106 -1.34 -14.61 -3.74
CA ILE A 106 -0.03 -14.39 -4.39
C ILE A 106 -0.17 -14.36 -5.91
N THR A 107 -0.96 -15.29 -6.46
CA THR A 107 -1.13 -15.41 -7.92
C THR A 107 -1.86 -14.20 -8.49
N ASP A 108 -2.80 -13.64 -7.74
CA ASP A 108 -3.58 -12.48 -8.16
C ASP A 108 -2.74 -11.20 -8.06
N ASP A 109 -1.90 -11.06 -7.04
CA ASP A 109 -0.90 -9.98 -6.96
C ASP A 109 0.09 -10.02 -8.12
N GLU A 110 0.60 -11.19 -8.47
CA GLU A 110 1.47 -11.36 -9.64
C GLU A 110 0.78 -10.90 -10.93
N LYS A 111 -0.51 -11.21 -11.11
CA LYS A 111 -1.30 -10.73 -12.28
C LYS A 111 -1.53 -9.23 -12.27
N MET A 112 -1.68 -8.63 -11.09
CA MET A 112 -1.80 -7.18 -10.93
C MET A 112 -0.45 -6.46 -11.12
N GLY A 113 0.66 -7.21 -11.16
CA GLY A 113 2.01 -6.67 -11.40
C GLY A 113 2.79 -6.38 -10.12
N PHE A 114 2.36 -6.89 -8.96
CA PHE A 114 3.12 -6.76 -7.73
C PHE A 114 4.32 -7.72 -7.69
N GLY A 115 5.49 -7.18 -7.34
CA GLY A 115 6.61 -7.95 -6.83
C GLY A 115 6.45 -8.15 -5.34
N ILE A 116 6.83 -9.32 -4.81
CA ILE A 116 6.76 -9.59 -3.37
C ILE A 116 8.18 -9.82 -2.85
N VAL A 117 8.58 -9.00 -1.89
CA VAL A 117 9.76 -9.22 -1.05
C VAL A 117 9.27 -9.61 0.34
N THR A 118 9.39 -10.88 0.70
CA THR A 118 8.93 -11.35 2.02
C THR A 118 9.87 -10.88 3.13
N SER A 119 9.39 -10.88 4.38
CA SER A 119 10.27 -10.64 5.54
C SER A 119 11.49 -11.58 5.58
N ALA A 120 11.31 -12.84 5.15
CA ALA A 120 12.38 -13.82 5.07
C ALA A 120 13.40 -13.49 3.96
N ASP A 121 12.97 -12.86 2.86
CA ASP A 121 13.87 -12.36 1.82
C ASP A 121 14.70 -11.19 2.34
N VAL A 122 14.07 -10.24 3.03
CA VAL A 122 14.77 -9.11 3.68
C VAL A 122 15.80 -9.63 4.68
N TYR A 123 15.43 -10.60 5.51
CA TYR A 123 16.35 -11.20 6.49
C TYR A 123 17.54 -11.89 5.83
N ARG A 124 17.33 -12.65 4.75
CA ARG A 124 18.40 -13.43 4.10
C ARG A 124 19.32 -12.58 3.21
N ARG A 125 18.76 -11.59 2.51
CA ARG A 125 19.45 -10.80 1.47
C ARG A 125 19.99 -9.48 2.00
N GLY A 126 19.42 -8.98 3.10
CA GLY A 126 19.78 -7.71 3.70
C GLY A 126 19.13 -6.51 2.98
N ALA A 127 19.15 -5.37 3.67
CA ALA A 127 18.47 -4.16 3.22
C ALA A 127 19.07 -3.57 1.93
N ASP A 128 20.39 -3.63 1.76
CA ASP A 128 21.07 -3.05 0.60
C ASP A 128 20.68 -3.76 -0.71
N GLU A 129 20.70 -5.10 -0.72
CA GLU A 129 20.34 -5.89 -1.91
C GLU A 129 18.85 -5.71 -2.26
N VAL A 130 17.98 -5.70 -1.25
CA VAL A 130 16.55 -5.44 -1.46
C VAL A 130 16.34 -4.04 -2.00
N ALA A 131 17.00 -3.02 -1.44
CA ALA A 131 16.88 -1.64 -1.92
C ALA A 131 17.34 -1.51 -3.38
N ASP A 132 18.40 -2.20 -3.79
CA ASP A 132 18.87 -2.19 -5.18
C ASP A 132 17.89 -2.88 -6.13
N GLN A 133 17.31 -4.01 -5.73
CA GLN A 133 16.23 -4.66 -6.50
C GLN A 133 15.04 -3.71 -6.68
N LEU A 134 14.62 -3.04 -5.61
CA LEU A 134 13.47 -2.13 -5.66
C LEU A 134 13.79 -0.92 -6.55
N ARG A 135 14.98 -0.33 -6.45
CA ARG A 135 15.41 0.77 -7.34
C ARG A 135 15.35 0.37 -8.82
N GLN A 136 15.82 -0.84 -9.15
CA GLN A 136 15.75 -1.35 -10.52
C GLN A 136 14.32 -1.53 -11.02
N ARG A 137 13.44 -2.02 -10.15
CA ARG A 137 12.02 -2.22 -10.48
C ARG A 137 11.28 -0.89 -10.69
N ILE A 138 11.51 0.09 -9.81
CA ILE A 138 10.83 1.39 -9.86
C ILE A 138 11.38 2.27 -10.99
N GLY A 139 12.71 2.34 -11.13
CA GLY A 139 13.37 3.27 -12.06
C GLY A 139 13.09 4.74 -11.69
N ASP A 140 12.89 5.58 -12.71
CA ASP A 140 12.68 7.03 -12.54
C ASP A 140 11.20 7.44 -12.49
N ARG A 141 10.29 6.47 -12.27
CA ARG A 141 8.84 6.73 -12.21
C ARG A 141 8.47 7.57 -10.99
N PRO A 142 7.38 8.36 -11.05
CA PRO A 142 6.78 8.94 -9.85
C PRO A 142 6.48 7.83 -8.84
N LEU A 143 7.00 7.95 -7.62
CA LEU A 143 6.94 6.90 -6.61
C LEU A 143 6.07 7.35 -5.44
N TYR A 144 5.07 6.53 -5.12
CA TYR A 144 4.35 6.57 -3.85
C TYR A 144 4.92 5.52 -2.90
N ILE A 145 5.18 5.91 -1.65
CA ILE A 145 5.65 5.00 -0.60
C ILE A 145 4.57 4.93 0.46
N SER A 146 4.03 3.73 0.69
CA SER A 146 3.10 3.44 1.77
C SER A 146 3.78 2.55 2.81
N ILE A 147 3.66 2.91 4.08
CA ILE A 147 4.27 2.19 5.20
C ILE A 147 3.18 1.91 6.23
N ASP A 148 2.77 0.65 6.36
CA ASP A 148 2.07 0.17 7.54
C ASP A 148 3.09 -0.14 8.64
N ILE A 149 2.79 0.28 9.86
CA ILE A 149 3.69 0.07 11.00
C ILE A 149 3.80 -1.42 11.38
N ASP A 150 2.81 -2.23 11.02
CA ASP A 150 2.84 -3.68 11.26
C ASP A 150 3.84 -4.42 10.37
N CYS A 151 4.48 -3.73 9.41
CA CYS A 151 5.65 -4.25 8.72
C CYS A 151 6.79 -4.57 9.70
N LEU A 152 6.86 -3.88 10.85
CA LEU A 152 7.83 -4.11 11.91
C LEU A 152 7.39 -5.27 12.83
N ASP A 153 8.36 -5.90 13.48
CA ASP A 153 8.07 -6.92 14.49
C ASP A 153 7.29 -6.30 15.68
N PRO A 154 6.28 -7.01 16.25
CA PRO A 154 5.52 -6.52 17.39
C PRO A 154 6.36 -6.17 18.63
N ALA A 155 7.58 -6.70 18.77
CA ALA A 155 8.52 -6.27 19.81
C ALA A 155 8.92 -4.79 19.69
N HIS A 156 8.84 -4.22 18.48
CA HIS A 156 9.17 -2.83 18.18
C HIS A 156 7.93 -1.98 17.90
N ALA A 157 6.88 -2.58 17.31
CA ALA A 157 5.61 -1.92 17.00
C ALA A 157 4.41 -2.69 17.60
N PRO A 158 4.27 -2.76 18.93
CA PRO A 158 3.17 -3.50 19.56
C PRO A 158 1.79 -2.82 19.37
N GLY A 159 1.77 -1.52 19.07
CA GLY A 159 0.55 -0.71 18.96
C GLY A 159 -0.06 -0.68 17.55
N THR A 160 -0.32 -1.85 16.96
CA THR A 160 -0.99 -1.98 15.65
C THR A 160 -2.18 -2.95 15.71
N GLY A 161 -3.15 -2.80 14.81
CA GLY A 161 -4.40 -3.58 14.79
C GLY A 161 -4.22 -5.04 14.37
N THR A 162 -3.26 -5.33 13.50
CA THR A 162 -3.03 -6.65 12.88
C THR A 162 -1.59 -7.14 13.07
N PRO A 163 -1.10 -7.30 14.31
CA PRO A 163 0.30 -7.65 14.54
C PRO A 163 0.64 -9.03 13.98
N ARG A 164 1.77 -9.10 13.26
CA ARG A 164 2.31 -10.36 12.70
C ARG A 164 3.72 -10.59 13.26
N PRO A 165 3.93 -11.63 14.09
CA PRO A 165 5.27 -11.99 14.54
C PRO A 165 6.24 -12.21 13.36
N ALA A 166 7.50 -11.83 13.51
CA ALA A 166 8.53 -12.24 12.57
C ALA A 166 8.68 -13.78 12.60
N ALA A 167 8.88 -14.39 11.43
CA ALA A 167 9.08 -15.82 11.25
C ALA A 167 10.39 -16.08 10.50
#